data_AF-A0A3M1RET6-F1
#
_entry.id   AF-A0A3M1RET6-F1
#
_cell.length_a   1.000
_cell.length_b   1.000
_cell.length_c   1.000
_cell.angle_alpha   90.00
_cell.angle_beta   90.00
_cell.angle_gamma   90.00
#
_symmetry.space_group_name_H-M   'P 1'
#
loop_
_entity.id
_entity.type
_entity.pdbx_description
1 polymer ?
#
loop_
_entity_poly.entity_id
_entity_poly.type
_entity_poly.pdbx_seq_one_letter_code
_entity_poly.pdbx_strand_id
1 'polypeptide(L)' 'MLTDPLADAFSNLKNQENAGNLSCTIRPASKVIGSVLSILREKGYIGDFEFVEDGKGG' A
#
# COMPACT_ATOMS: atom_id res chain seq x y z
N MET A 1 9.86 3.75 -16.73
CA MET A 1 10.05 4.83 -15.76
C MET A 1 9.15 4.50 -14.58
N LEU A 2 9.68 4.34 -13.37
CA LEU A 2 8.88 4.06 -12.18
C LEU A 2 8.25 5.38 -11.73
N THR A 3 7.08 5.68 -12.32
CA THR A 3 6.31 6.89 -12.02
C THR A 3 5.68 6.70 -10.64
N ASP A 4 6.36 7.22 -9.62
CA ASP A 4 5.89 7.40 -8.24
C ASP A 4 5.45 6.13 -7.49
N PRO A 5 6.21 5.66 -6.49
CA PRO A 5 5.86 4.47 -5.72
C PRO A 5 4.51 4.59 -4.99
N LEU A 6 4.06 5.80 -4.71
CA LEU A 6 2.73 6.07 -4.16
C LEU A 6 1.62 5.87 -5.21
N ALA A 7 1.82 6.35 -6.44
CA ALA A 7 0.84 6.20 -7.51
C ALA A 7 0.68 4.73 -7.91
N ASP A 8 1.79 3.99 -7.97
CA ASP A 8 1.80 2.55 -8.21
C ASP A 8 1.04 1.79 -7.10
N ALA A 9 1.30 2.14 -5.83
CA ALA A 9 0.61 1.60 -4.67
C ALA A 9 -0.92 1.75 -4.75
N PHE A 10 -1.41 2.95 -5.06
CA PHE A 10 -2.84 3.22 -5.21
C PHE A 10 -3.45 2.54 -6.44
N SER A 11 -2.72 2.50 -7.54
CA SER A 11 -3.18 1.82 -8.76
C SER A 11 -3.33 0.33 -8.51
N ASN A 12 -2.38 -0.29 -7.82
CA ASN A 12 -2.45 -1.70 -7.44
C ASN A 12 -3.62 -1.96 -6.47
N LEU A 13 -3.80 -1.11 -5.46
CA LEU A 13 -4.92 -1.20 -4.53
C LEU A 13 -6.27 -1.18 -5.26
N LYS A 14 -6.47 -0.22 -6.17
CA LYS A 14 -7.71 -0.11 -6.95
C LYS A 14 -7.91 -1.29 -7.90
N ASN A 15 -6.84 -1.81 -8.49
CA ASN A 15 -6.91 -2.98 -9.35
C ASN A 15 -7.31 -4.24 -8.57
N GLN A 16 -6.78 -4.42 -7.35
CA GLN A 16 -7.13 -5.54 -6.49
C GLN A 16 -8.56 -5.46 -5.95
N GLU A 17 -9.02 -4.26 -5.57
CA GLU A 17 -10.41 -4.02 -5.20
C GLU A 17 -11.36 -4.38 -6.36
N ASN A 18 -11.04 -3.93 -7.57
CA ASN A 18 -11.82 -4.24 -8.77
C ASN A 18 -11.77 -5.73 -9.14
N ALA A 19 -10.67 -6.42 -8.83
CA ALA A 19 -10.55 -7.87 -8.97
C ALA A 19 -11.30 -8.66 -7.88
N GLY A 20 -11.78 -8.00 -6.83
CA GLY A 20 -12.46 -8.64 -5.70
C GLY A 20 -11.52 -9.25 -4.65
N ASN A 21 -10.23 -8.91 -4.68
CA ASN A 21 -9.27 -9.36 -3.68
C ASN A 21 -9.41 -8.52 -2.40
N LEU A 22 -9.60 -9.20 -1.27
CA LEU A 22 -9.71 -8.57 0.06
C LEU A 22 -8.33 -8.24 0.68
N SER A 23 -7.24 -8.67 0.05
CA SER A 23 -5.87 -8.47 0.52
C SER A 23 -4.99 -7.95 -0.61
N CYS A 24 -4.23 -6.89 -0.35
CA CYS A 24 -3.28 -6.32 -1.30
C CYS A 24 -1.89 -6.18 -0.66
N THR A 25 -0.83 -6.51 -1.41
CA THR A 25 0.55 -6.25 -1.01
C THR A 25 1.11 -5.15 -1.88
N ILE A 26 1.63 -4.09 -1.26
CA ILE A 26 2.20 -2.93 -1.94
C ILE A 26 3.72 -2.99 -1.82
N ARG A 27 4.42 -2.88 -2.96
CA ARG A 27 5.89 -2.76 -3.02
C ARG A 27 6.23 -1.77 -4.13
N PRO A 28 7.17 -0.83 -3.92
CA PRO A 28 8.05 -0.68 -2.75
C PRO A 28 7.35 -0.04 -1.54
N ALA A 29 7.76 -0.47 -0.34
CA ALA A 29 7.31 0.12 0.91
C ALA A 29 8.12 1.39 1.18
N SER A 30 7.45 2.53 1.32
CA SER A 30 8.07 3.83 1.57
C SER A 30 7.40 4.49 2.78
N LYS A 31 8.14 5.32 3.54
CA LYS A 31 7.60 5.97 4.76
C LYS A 31 6.29 6.74 4.48
N VAL A 32 6.21 7.37 3.32
CA VAL A 32 5.01 8.12 2.88
C VAL A 32 3.80 7.20 2.70
N ILE A 33 4.00 6.02 2.09
CA ILE A 33 2.94 5.03 1.86
C ILE A 33 2.40 4.51 3.21
N GLY A 34 3.30 4.23 4.16
CA GLY A 34 2.93 3.83 5.53
C GLY A 34 2.08 4.89 6.23
N SER A 35 2.47 6.16 6.17
CA SER A 35 1.69 7.26 6.77
C SER A 35 0.30 7.39 6.14
N VAL A 36 0.20 7.24 4.83
CA VAL A 36 -1.08 7.35 4.10
C VAL A 36 -2.00 6.16 4.44
N LEU A 37 -1.47 4.93 4.49
CA LEU A 37 -2.20 3.74 4.93
C LEU A 37 -2.71 3.89 6.37
N SER A 38 -1.92 4.49 7.26
CA SER A 38 -2.34 4.79 8.64
C SER A 38 -3.56 5.71 8.68
N ILE A 39 -3.58 6.76 7.86
CA ILE A 39 -4.73 7.68 7.76
C ILE A 39 -5.94 6.98 7.15
N LEU A 40 -5.73 6.13 6.14
CA LEU A 40 -6.81 5.35 5.51
C LEU A 40 -7.47 4.39 6.50
N ARG A 41 -6.68 3.75 7.38
CA ARG A 41 -7.17 2.91 8.47
C ARG A 41 -7.96 3.74 9.48
N GLU A 42 -7.43 4.87 9.92
CA GLU A 42 -8.10 5.75 10.89
C GLU A 42 -9.45 6.26 10.38
N LYS A 43 -9.55 6.52 9.07
CA LYS A 43 -10.79 6.91 8.42
C LYS A 43 -11.73 5.75 8.07
N GLY A 44 -11.31 4.50 8.29
CA GLY A 44 -12.11 3.31 8.01
C GLY A 44 -12.23 2.93 6.53
N TYR A 45 -11.31 3.38 5.67
CA TYR A 45 -11.27 2.97 4.25
C TYR A 45 -10.66 1.59 4.05
N ILE A 46 -9.71 1.22 4.90
CA ILE A 46 -9.04 -0.08 4.86
C ILE A 46 -9.14 -0.74 6.24
N GLY A 47 -9.02 -2.06 6.26
CA GLY A 47 -8.92 -2.82 7.50
C GLY A 47 -7.54 -2.68 8.15
N ASP A 48 -7.16 -3.68 8.94
CA ASP A 48 -5.82 -3.75 9.48
C ASP A 48 -4.78 -4.00 8.38
N PHE A 49 -3.66 -3.30 8.48
CA PHE A 49 -2.52 -3.46 7.60
C PHE A 49 -1.26 -3.64 8.45
N GLU A 50 -0.31 -4.39 7.91
CA GLU A 50 1.00 -4.58 8.52
C GLU A 50 2.08 -3.99 7.62
N PHE A 51 2.99 -3.24 8.22
CA PHE A 51 4.16 -2.76 7.52
C PHE A 51 5.25 -3.82 7.61
N VAL A 52 5.44 -4.57 6.52
CA VAL A 52 6.50 -5.58 6.41
C VAL A 52 7.73 -4.93 5.78
N GLU A 53 8.70 -4.55 6.61
CA GLU A 53 10.04 -4.19 6.15
C GLU A 53 10.78 -5.48 5.75
N ASP A 54 10.72 -5.83 4.46
CA ASP A 54 11.67 -6.79 3.88
C ASP A 54 13.04 -6.13 3.97
N GLY A 55 13.82 -6.48 5.00
CA GLY A 55 15.12 -5.89 5.35
C GLY A 55 16.23 -6.05 4.30
N LYS A 56 15.89 -6.02 3.01
CA LYS A 56 16.80 -5.84 1.87
C LYS A 56 17.24 -4.39 1.77
N GLY A 57 17.80 -3.86 2.85
CA GLY A 57 18.73 -2.75 2.83
C GLY A 57 20.13 -3.32 2.96
N GLY A 58 20.75 -3.65 1.83
CA GLY A 58 22.19 -3.87 1.69
C GLY A 58 22.77 -2.79 0.79
#